data_AF-A0A8D9B3M7-F1
#
_entry.id   AF-A0A8D9B3M7-F1
#
_cell.length_a   1.000
_cell.length_b   1.000
_cell.length_c   1.000
_cell.angle_alpha   90.00
_cell.angle_beta   90.00
_cell.angle_gamma   90.00
#
_symmetry.space_group_name_H-M   'P 1'
#
loop_
_entity.id
_entity.type
_entity.pdbx_description
1 polymer ?
#
loop_
_entity_poly.entity_id
_entity_poly.type
_entity_poly.pdbx_seq_one_letter_code
_entity_poly.pdbx_strand_id
1 'polypeptide(L)'
;MEVNSYDECVNELNQVSADIRDLQALNKDYLNTLEQVVELQEKCMKQISHQRYRLAVLSKSMKKLPPSAPSESVEKLKSNLWKRRENLADIEQTLPKENGRYLKIILGNVNVSILNKNDKFRYKDEYEKFKLVLSIIGLILSALNLLVHSRALELVFMFLLVWYYCTLTIRESILKVNGSRIKGWWRTHHFISTVCSGVLLIWPNSVTWHLFRPQFMIFNVYISVVQALQFWYQQGVLYRLKALGERHNMDITIEGN
;
A
#
# COMPACT_ATOMS: atom_id res chain seq x y z
N MET A 1 34.50 23.68 4.16
CA MET A 1 35.78 24.27 4.63
C MET A 1 35.52 25.75 4.84
N GLU A 2 35.93 26.33 5.95
CA GLU A 2 35.99 27.78 6.07
C GLU A 2 37.18 28.28 5.26
N VAL A 3 36.94 29.20 4.34
CA VAL A 3 37.95 29.82 3.48
C VAL A 3 38.36 31.15 4.10
N ASN A 4 39.67 31.42 4.18
CA ASN A 4 40.21 32.43 5.09
C ASN A 4 40.70 33.70 4.37
N SER A 5 40.59 33.77 3.04
CA SER A 5 41.00 34.92 2.25
C SER A 5 40.01 35.25 1.13
N TYR A 6 39.99 36.52 0.71
CA TYR A 6 39.12 37.00 -0.36
C TYR A 6 39.35 36.25 -1.69
N ASP A 7 40.61 36.01 -2.06
CA ASP A 7 40.95 35.34 -3.32
C ASP A 7 40.53 33.86 -3.30
N GLU A 8 40.65 33.18 -2.15
CA GLU A 8 40.14 31.83 -2.00
C GLU A 8 38.61 31.78 -2.08
N CYS A 9 37.90 32.76 -1.50
CA CYS A 9 36.45 32.88 -1.64
C CYS A 9 36.02 33.07 -3.11
N VAL A 10 36.75 33.88 -3.89
CA VAL A 10 36.47 34.09 -5.32
C VAL A 10 36.70 32.81 -6.12
N ASN A 11 37.80 32.09 -5.84
CA ASN A 11 38.11 30.82 -6.50
C ASN A 11 37.07 29.74 -6.17
N GLU A 12 36.68 29.61 -4.90
CA GLU A 12 35.64 28.68 -4.45
C GLU A 12 34.30 29.02 -5.12
N LEU A 13 33.92 30.30 -5.19
CA LEU A 13 32.71 30.74 -5.86
C LEU A 13 32.71 30.40 -7.36
N ASN A 14 33.86 30.52 -8.03
CA ASN A 14 34.00 30.14 -9.42
C ASN A 14 33.86 28.61 -9.62
N GLN A 15 34.41 27.81 -8.70
CA GLN A 15 34.25 26.36 -8.71
C GLN A 15 32.79 25.95 -8.48
N VAL A 16 32.15 26.49 -7.45
CA VAL A 16 30.72 26.29 -7.19
C VAL A 16 29.88 26.70 -8.40
N SER A 17 30.23 27.79 -9.07
CA SER A 17 29.54 28.23 -10.29
C SER A 17 29.76 27.29 -11.49
N ALA A 18 30.89 26.58 -11.55
CA ALA A 18 31.11 25.51 -12.53
C ALA A 18 30.27 24.27 -12.18
N ASP A 19 30.30 23.82 -10.93
CA ASP A 19 29.53 22.66 -10.45
C ASP A 19 28.01 22.86 -10.64
N ILE A 20 27.51 24.08 -10.41
CA ILE A 20 26.11 24.42 -10.66
C ILE A 20 25.76 24.30 -12.15
N ARG A 21 26.67 24.69 -13.06
CA ARG A 21 26.44 24.56 -14.51
C ARG A 21 26.39 23.08 -14.91
N ASP A 22 27.25 22.25 -14.35
CA ASP A 22 27.25 20.80 -14.60
C ASP A 22 25.97 20.15 -14.04
N LEU A 23 25.53 20.55 -12.84
CA LEU A 23 24.27 20.10 -12.25
C LEU A 23 23.05 20.51 -13.10
N GLN A 24 23.05 21.71 -13.67
CA GLN A 24 21.99 22.17 -14.57
C GLN A 24 21.91 21.32 -15.84
N ALA A 25 23.06 20.95 -16.42
CA ALA A 25 23.12 20.05 -17.57
C ALA A 25 22.57 18.66 -17.20
N LEU A 26 23.01 18.09 -16.08
CA LEU A 26 22.51 16.81 -15.58
C LEU A 26 20.99 16.82 -15.32
N ASN A 27 20.46 17.89 -14.72
CA ASN A 27 19.04 18.04 -14.46
C ASN A 27 18.22 18.11 -15.76
N LYS A 28 18.75 18.77 -16.80
CA LYS A 28 18.11 18.79 -18.12
C LYS A 28 17.98 17.38 -18.70
N ASP A 29 19.04 16.58 -18.61
CA ASP A 29 19.02 15.19 -19.08
C ASP A 29 18.06 14.31 -18.27
N TYR A 30 18.00 14.53 -16.94
CA TYR A 30 17.04 13.88 -16.07
C TYR A 30 15.59 14.17 -16.49
N LEU A 31 15.24 15.44 -16.74
CA LEU A 31 13.89 15.85 -17.14
C LEU A 31 13.50 15.25 -18.50
N ASN A 32 14.41 15.28 -19.47
CA ASN A 32 14.17 14.66 -20.78
C ASN A 32 13.94 13.15 -20.66
N THR A 33 14.72 12.47 -19.81
CA THR A 33 14.56 11.02 -19.57
C THR A 33 13.23 10.73 -18.87
N LEU A 34 12.81 11.58 -17.93
CA LEU A 34 11.53 11.46 -17.24
C LEU A 34 10.34 11.54 -18.21
N GLU A 35 10.37 12.48 -19.14
CA GLU A 35 9.34 12.62 -20.18
C GLU A 35 9.27 11.36 -21.07
N GLN A 36 10.42 10.86 -21.53
CA GLN A 36 10.48 9.61 -22.31
C GLN A 36 9.91 8.41 -21.55
N VAL A 37 10.15 8.31 -20.23
CA VAL A 37 9.57 7.26 -19.40
C VAL A 37 8.04 7.36 -19.37
N VAL A 38 7.48 8.56 -19.24
CA VAL A 38 6.03 8.78 -19.26
C VAL A 38 5.42 8.39 -20.61
N GLU A 39 6.03 8.80 -21.71
CA GLU A 39 5.58 8.44 -23.06
C GLU A 39 5.57 6.92 -23.29
N LEU A 40 6.63 6.24 -22.85
CA LEU A 40 6.74 4.77 -22.92
C LEU A 40 5.66 4.10 -22.07
N GLN A 41 5.40 4.61 -20.86
CA GLN A 41 4.33 4.09 -20.00
C GLN A 41 2.96 4.19 -20.68
N GLU A 42 2.62 5.34 -21.26
CA GLU A 42 1.36 5.52 -21.97
C GLU A 42 1.23 4.57 -23.17
N LYS A 43 2.30 4.44 -23.96
CA LYS A 43 2.33 3.55 -25.12
C LYS A 43 2.12 2.09 -24.71
N CYS A 44 2.79 1.65 -23.65
CA CYS A 44 2.63 0.32 -23.08
C CYS A 44 1.19 0.07 -22.59
N MET A 45 0.62 1.01 -21.83
CA MET A 45 -0.77 0.90 -21.35
C MET A 45 -1.79 0.81 -22.49
N LYS A 46 -1.63 1.65 -23.55
CA LYS A 46 -2.47 1.60 -24.76
C LYS A 46 -2.36 0.25 -25.46
N GLN A 47 -1.15 -0.28 -25.62
CA GLN A 47 -0.92 -1.59 -26.25
C GLN A 47 -1.49 -2.74 -25.43
N ILE A 48 -1.34 -2.74 -24.10
CA ILE A 48 -1.93 -3.76 -23.22
C ILE A 48 -3.45 -3.79 -23.35
N SER A 49 -4.11 -2.63 -23.30
CA SER A 49 -5.55 -2.52 -23.51
C SER A 49 -5.99 -3.11 -24.86
N HIS A 50 -5.25 -2.79 -25.92
CA HIS A 50 -5.52 -3.33 -27.26
C HIS A 50 -5.36 -4.86 -27.32
N GLN A 51 -4.27 -5.41 -26.76
CA GLN A 51 -4.08 -6.87 -26.76
C GLN A 51 -5.11 -7.59 -25.89
N ARG A 52 -5.51 -7.02 -24.75
CA ARG A 52 -6.59 -7.56 -23.92
C ARG A 52 -7.91 -7.67 -24.68
N TYR A 53 -8.27 -6.63 -25.43
CA TYR A 53 -9.45 -6.65 -26.29
C TYR A 53 -9.37 -7.79 -27.32
N ARG A 54 -8.25 -7.92 -28.04
CA ARG A 54 -8.06 -9.00 -29.03
C ARG A 54 -8.15 -10.39 -28.40
N LEU A 55 -7.55 -10.60 -27.23
CA LEU A 55 -7.63 -11.87 -26.50
C LEU A 55 -9.07 -12.16 -26.02
N ALA A 56 -9.83 -11.13 -25.64
CA ALA A 56 -11.24 -11.28 -25.26
C ALA A 56 -12.10 -11.68 -26.47
N VAL A 57 -11.90 -11.05 -27.63
CA VAL A 57 -12.57 -11.39 -28.89
C VAL A 57 -12.23 -12.83 -29.29
N LEU A 58 -10.94 -13.20 -29.31
CA LEU A 58 -10.50 -14.55 -29.65
C LEU A 58 -11.10 -15.59 -28.70
N SER A 59 -11.13 -15.29 -27.41
CA SER A 59 -11.77 -16.15 -26.40
C SER A 59 -13.26 -16.32 -26.62
N LYS A 60 -13.97 -15.30 -27.14
CA LYS A 60 -15.40 -15.39 -27.49
C LYS A 60 -15.61 -16.21 -28.77
N SER A 61 -14.76 -16.02 -29.78
CA SER A 61 -14.81 -16.79 -31.03
C SER A 61 -14.57 -18.28 -30.79
N MET A 62 -13.62 -18.65 -29.92
CA MET A 62 -13.38 -20.05 -29.58
C MET A 62 -14.58 -20.73 -28.91
N LYS A 63 -15.36 -19.99 -28.10
CA LYS A 63 -16.58 -20.54 -27.48
C LYS A 63 -17.69 -20.86 -28.49
N LYS A 64 -17.61 -20.28 -29.69
CA LYS A 64 -18.56 -20.49 -30.79
C LYS A 64 -18.09 -21.57 -31.78
N LEU A 65 -16.92 -22.18 -31.56
CA LEU A 65 -16.45 -23.25 -32.42
C LEU A 65 -17.37 -24.47 -32.31
N PRO A 66 -17.66 -25.15 -33.43
CA PRO A 66 -18.53 -26.32 -33.43
C PRO A 66 -17.89 -27.48 -32.63
N PRO A 67 -18.71 -28.42 -32.12
CA PRO A 67 -18.22 -29.61 -31.40
C PRO A 67 -17.31 -30.53 -32.23
N SER A 68 -17.31 -30.38 -33.56
CA SER A 68 -16.47 -31.10 -34.50
C SER A 68 -15.01 -30.61 -34.55
N ALA A 69 -14.67 -29.52 -33.84
CA ALA A 69 -13.30 -29.04 -33.75
C ALA A 69 -12.41 -30.04 -32.96
N PRO A 70 -11.14 -30.27 -33.36
CA PRO A 70 -10.27 -31.20 -32.65
C PRO A 70 -10.06 -30.77 -31.20
N SER A 71 -10.54 -31.58 -30.24
CA SER A 71 -10.51 -31.26 -28.81
C SER A 71 -9.10 -30.88 -28.32
N GLU A 72 -8.08 -31.62 -28.76
CA GLU A 72 -6.68 -31.38 -28.38
C GLU A 72 -6.14 -30.03 -28.92
N SER A 73 -6.49 -29.65 -30.16
CA SER A 73 -6.08 -28.37 -30.74
C SER A 73 -6.77 -27.19 -30.04
N VAL A 74 -8.05 -27.36 -29.66
CA VAL A 74 -8.81 -26.35 -28.91
C VAL A 74 -8.25 -26.17 -27.50
N GLU A 75 -7.84 -27.25 -26.82
CA GLU A 75 -7.18 -27.18 -25.52
C GLU A 75 -5.81 -26.51 -25.58
N LYS A 76 -4.97 -26.87 -26.56
CA LYS A 76 -3.68 -26.17 -26.81
C LYS A 76 -3.89 -24.67 -27.06
N LEU A 77 -4.92 -24.30 -27.81
CA LEU A 77 -5.25 -22.89 -28.08
C LEU A 77 -5.70 -22.16 -26.82
N LYS A 78 -6.52 -22.79 -25.96
CA LYS A 78 -6.91 -22.25 -24.63
C LYS A 78 -5.69 -22.04 -23.72
N SER A 79 -4.78 -23.01 -23.68
CA SER A 79 -3.53 -22.90 -22.90
C SER A 79 -2.66 -21.73 -23.39
N ASN A 80 -2.48 -21.59 -24.70
CA ASN A 80 -1.75 -20.46 -25.29
C ASN A 80 -2.38 -19.10 -24.99
N LEU A 81 -3.71 -19.02 -25.00
CA LEU A 81 -4.43 -17.81 -24.59
C LEU A 81 -4.21 -17.46 -23.12
N TRP A 82 -4.20 -18.46 -22.24
CA TRP A 82 -3.94 -18.26 -20.82
C TRP A 82 -2.52 -17.74 -20.59
N LYS A 83 -1.50 -18.36 -21.21
CA LYS A 83 -0.11 -17.88 -21.16
C LYS A 83 0.04 -16.44 -21.67
N ARG A 84 -0.63 -16.08 -22.77
CA ARG A 84 -0.62 -14.70 -23.28
C ARG A 84 -1.27 -13.71 -22.31
N ARG A 85 -2.31 -14.11 -21.59
CA ARG A 85 -2.93 -13.27 -20.56
C ARG A 85 -2.01 -13.08 -19.36
N GLU A 86 -1.33 -14.15 -18.92
CA GLU A 86 -0.36 -14.10 -17.84
C GLU A 86 0.81 -13.16 -18.19
N ASN A 87 1.41 -13.32 -19.38
CA ASN A 87 2.47 -12.43 -19.85
C ASN A 87 2.03 -10.95 -19.86
N LEU A 88 0.81 -10.65 -20.31
CA LEU A 88 0.29 -9.28 -20.26
C LEU A 88 0.07 -8.78 -18.82
N ALA A 89 -0.33 -9.66 -17.91
CA ALA A 89 -0.48 -9.31 -16.50
C ALA A 89 0.87 -9.04 -15.83
N ASP A 90 1.93 -9.76 -16.20
CA ASP A 90 3.28 -9.54 -15.70
C ASP A 90 3.86 -8.21 -16.20
N ILE A 91 3.65 -7.88 -17.48
CA ILE A 91 4.03 -6.56 -18.02
C ILE A 91 3.23 -5.46 -17.32
N GLU A 92 1.93 -5.64 -17.09
CA GLU A 92 1.12 -4.63 -16.40
C GLU A 92 1.56 -4.38 -14.94
N GLN A 93 2.17 -5.37 -14.27
CA GLN A 93 2.68 -5.20 -12.90
C GLN A 93 3.87 -4.22 -12.80
N THR A 94 4.56 -3.96 -13.91
CA THR A 94 5.68 -2.99 -13.96
C THR A 94 5.22 -1.58 -14.27
N LEU A 95 3.95 -1.41 -14.67
CA LEU A 95 3.37 -0.14 -15.05
C LEU A 95 2.56 0.49 -13.91
N PRO A 96 2.33 1.81 -13.96
CA PRO A 96 1.42 2.46 -13.06
C PRO A 96 0.00 1.89 -13.20
N LYS A 97 -0.68 1.66 -12.08
CA LYS A 97 -2.06 1.17 -12.01
C LYS A 97 -3.00 2.30 -11.67
N GLU A 98 -4.22 2.20 -12.18
CA GLU A 98 -5.27 3.14 -11.83
C GLU A 98 -5.73 2.96 -10.38
N ASN A 99 -5.97 4.10 -9.73
CA ASN A 99 -6.57 4.15 -8.41
C ASN A 99 -8.00 3.59 -8.44
N GLY A 100 -8.35 2.80 -7.42
CA GLY A 100 -9.75 2.47 -7.15
C GLY A 100 -10.58 3.69 -6.76
N ARG A 101 -11.91 3.60 -6.85
CA ARG A 101 -12.85 4.71 -6.57
C ARG A 101 -12.58 5.42 -5.24
N TYR A 102 -12.32 4.66 -4.16
CA TYR A 102 -12.01 5.22 -2.84
C TYR A 102 -10.79 6.16 -2.86
N LEU A 103 -9.67 5.71 -3.43
CA LEU A 103 -8.46 6.53 -3.55
C LEU A 103 -8.66 7.72 -4.49
N LYS A 104 -9.45 7.57 -5.57
CA LYS A 104 -9.79 8.70 -6.46
C LYS A 104 -10.59 9.78 -5.72
N ILE A 105 -11.48 9.41 -4.79
CA ILE A 105 -12.25 10.36 -3.99
C ILE A 105 -11.33 11.12 -3.01
N ILE A 106 -10.40 10.43 -2.35
CA ILE A 106 -9.57 11.03 -1.29
C ILE A 106 -8.36 11.78 -1.84
N LEU A 107 -7.66 11.20 -2.81
CA LEU A 107 -6.38 11.71 -3.33
C LEU A 107 -6.54 12.40 -4.70
N GLY A 108 -7.75 12.41 -5.27
CA GLY A 108 -7.98 12.89 -6.62
C GLY A 108 -7.35 11.98 -7.67
N ASN A 109 -7.03 12.55 -8.83
CA ASN A 109 -6.52 11.80 -9.98
C ASN A 109 -4.99 11.57 -9.95
N VAL A 110 -4.37 11.59 -8.76
CA VAL A 110 -2.93 11.41 -8.58
C VAL A 110 -2.59 9.92 -8.52
N ASN A 111 -1.61 9.47 -9.31
CA ASN A 111 -1.20 8.07 -9.33
C ASN A 111 -0.33 7.71 -8.10
N VAL A 112 -0.76 6.75 -7.29
CA VAL A 112 -0.01 6.27 -6.10
C VAL A 112 0.80 4.99 -6.39
N SER A 113 1.03 4.68 -7.66
CA SER A 113 1.80 3.51 -8.06
C SER A 113 3.28 3.72 -7.79
N ILE A 114 3.84 2.83 -6.98
CA ILE A 114 5.24 2.76 -6.63
C ILE A 114 5.88 1.79 -7.62
N LEU A 115 6.63 2.26 -8.61
CA LEU A 115 7.17 1.39 -9.66
C LEU A 115 8.39 0.59 -9.18
N ASN A 116 9.21 1.20 -8.32
CA ASN A 116 10.40 0.57 -7.78
C ASN A 116 10.04 -0.54 -6.77
N LYS A 117 10.54 -1.76 -7.01
CA LYS A 117 10.31 -2.92 -6.16
C LYS A 117 10.80 -2.71 -4.72
N ASN A 118 11.93 -2.03 -4.53
CA ASN A 118 12.46 -1.74 -3.19
C ASN A 118 11.56 -0.76 -2.44
N ASP A 119 11.02 0.25 -3.13
CA ASP A 119 10.11 1.22 -2.53
C ASP A 119 8.77 0.59 -2.16
N LYS A 120 8.27 -0.38 -2.95
CA LYS A 120 7.07 -1.18 -2.57
C LYS A 120 7.31 -1.91 -1.25
N PHE A 121 8.49 -2.52 -1.08
CA PHE A 121 8.84 -3.20 0.18
C PHE A 121 9.01 -2.22 1.33
N ARG A 122 9.67 -1.08 1.10
CA ARG A 122 9.84 -0.03 2.13
C ARG A 122 8.49 0.50 2.59
N TYR A 123 7.57 0.79 1.66
CA TYR A 123 6.22 1.25 2.01
C TYR A 123 5.47 0.21 2.86
N LYS A 124 5.59 -1.07 2.51
CA LYS A 124 5.00 -2.16 3.30
C LYS A 124 5.61 -2.26 4.70
N ASP A 125 6.93 -2.14 4.82
CA ASP A 125 7.62 -2.15 6.11
C ASP A 125 7.14 -0.98 7.00
N GLU A 126 7.06 0.23 6.43
CA GLU A 126 6.53 1.41 7.12
C GLU A 126 5.04 1.29 7.49
N TYR A 127 4.26 0.52 6.73
CA TYR A 127 2.88 0.16 7.07
C TYR A 127 2.82 -0.77 8.30
N GLU A 128 3.63 -1.83 8.33
CA GLU A 128 3.66 -2.76 9.47
C GLU A 128 4.20 -2.09 10.74
N LYS A 129 5.26 -1.28 10.64
CA LYS A 129 5.76 -0.47 11.76
C LYS A 129 4.71 0.47 12.30
N PHE A 130 3.97 1.15 11.41
CA PHE A 130 2.86 2.01 11.81
C PHE A 130 1.82 1.26 12.63
N LYS A 131 1.39 0.06 12.20
CA LYS A 131 0.46 -0.76 12.99
C LYS A 131 1.03 -1.04 14.37
N LEU A 132 2.29 -1.51 14.46
CA LEU A 132 2.92 -1.86 15.73
C LEU A 132 3.00 -0.67 16.70
N VAL A 133 3.50 0.48 16.23
CA VAL A 133 3.63 1.69 17.06
C VAL A 133 2.26 2.09 17.61
N LEU A 134 1.22 2.05 16.77
CA LEU A 134 -0.12 2.40 17.19
C LEU A 134 -0.76 1.36 18.11
N SER A 135 -0.47 0.07 17.95
CA SER A 135 -0.87 -0.97 18.90
C SER A 135 -0.23 -0.75 20.27
N ILE A 136 1.05 -0.35 20.34
CA ILE A 136 1.73 -0.05 21.62
C ILE A 136 1.11 1.18 22.30
N ILE A 137 0.91 2.27 21.55
CA ILE A 137 0.24 3.48 22.07
C ILE A 137 -1.18 3.13 22.53
N GLY A 138 -1.91 2.36 21.73
CA GLY A 138 -3.27 1.91 22.02
C GLY A 138 -3.35 1.06 23.28
N LEU A 139 -2.39 0.15 23.48
CA LEU A 139 -2.27 -0.66 24.70
C LEU A 139 -2.09 0.21 25.94
N ILE A 140 -1.15 1.17 25.90
CA ILE A 140 -0.87 2.07 27.01
C ILE A 140 -2.10 2.93 27.33
N LEU A 141 -2.71 3.56 26.33
CA LEU A 141 -3.89 4.41 26.53
C LEU A 141 -5.10 3.62 27.02
N SER A 142 -5.31 2.40 26.54
CA SER A 142 -6.40 1.53 26.99
C SER A 142 -6.21 1.13 28.45
N ALA A 143 -4.99 0.75 28.85
CA ALA A 143 -4.67 0.42 30.23
C ALA A 143 -4.81 1.63 31.15
N LEU A 144 -4.32 2.81 30.75
CA LEU A 144 -4.49 4.05 31.51
C LEU A 144 -5.97 4.42 31.69
N ASN A 145 -6.79 4.24 30.65
CA ASN A 145 -8.24 4.44 30.76
C ASN A 145 -8.91 3.45 31.73
N LEU A 146 -8.37 2.24 31.93
CA LEU A 146 -8.91 1.33 32.95
C LEU A 146 -8.59 1.79 34.37
N LEU A 147 -7.41 2.38 34.57
CA LEU A 147 -6.96 2.84 35.89
C LEU A 147 -7.52 4.21 36.27
N VAL A 148 -7.70 5.10 35.28
CA VAL A 148 -8.10 6.49 35.48
C VAL A 148 -9.45 6.76 34.81
N HIS A 149 -10.37 7.34 35.57
CA HIS A 149 -11.67 7.79 35.07
C HIS A 149 -11.59 9.25 34.62
N SER A 150 -11.20 9.47 33.37
CA SER A 150 -11.13 10.80 32.76
C SER A 150 -11.76 10.80 31.37
N ARG A 151 -12.80 11.63 31.18
CA ARG A 151 -13.49 11.76 29.89
C ARG A 151 -12.58 12.31 28.79
N ALA A 152 -11.67 13.22 29.13
CA ALA A 152 -10.72 13.76 28.16
C ALA A 152 -9.80 12.64 27.62
N LEU A 153 -9.33 11.76 28.50
CA LEU A 153 -8.47 10.63 28.13
C LEU A 153 -9.21 9.62 27.23
N GLU A 154 -10.49 9.38 27.50
CA GLU A 154 -11.35 8.55 26.64
C GLU A 154 -11.48 9.14 25.23
N LEU A 155 -11.76 10.44 25.13
CA LEU A 155 -11.93 11.12 23.85
C LEU A 155 -10.63 11.15 23.05
N VAL A 156 -9.48 11.35 23.71
CA VAL A 156 -8.15 11.24 23.09
C VAL A 156 -7.96 9.84 22.50
N PHE A 157 -8.30 8.79 23.25
CA PHE A 157 -8.19 7.42 22.78
C PHE A 157 -9.15 7.11 21.62
N MET A 158 -10.42 7.54 21.70
CA MET A 158 -11.39 7.37 20.60
C MET A 158 -10.98 8.11 19.34
N PHE A 159 -10.49 9.35 19.49
CA PHE A 159 -9.98 10.14 18.37
C PHE A 159 -8.78 9.44 17.71
N LEU A 160 -7.88 8.87 18.52
CA LEU A 160 -6.77 8.06 18.01
C LEU A 160 -7.26 6.87 17.19
N LEU A 161 -8.32 6.16 17.63
CA LEU A 161 -8.90 5.05 16.87
C LEU A 161 -9.49 5.49 15.52
N VAL A 162 -10.25 6.60 15.51
CA VAL A 162 -10.79 7.18 14.26
C VAL A 162 -9.64 7.49 13.30
N TRP A 163 -8.63 8.21 13.78
CA TRP A 163 -7.46 8.57 13.00
C TRP A 163 -6.70 7.34 12.49
N TYR A 164 -6.50 6.34 13.36
CA TYR A 164 -5.82 5.10 13.03
C TYR A 164 -6.53 4.36 11.90
N TYR A 165 -7.83 4.08 12.02
CA TYR A 165 -8.57 3.34 10.99
C TYR A 165 -8.74 4.13 9.69
N CYS A 166 -8.89 5.46 9.74
CA CYS A 166 -8.84 6.30 8.54
C CYS A 166 -7.49 6.16 7.82
N THR A 167 -6.39 6.26 8.55
CA THR A 167 -5.04 6.13 7.98
C THR A 167 -4.79 4.71 7.45
N LEU A 168 -5.25 3.70 8.18
CA LEU A 168 -5.10 2.29 7.82
C LEU A 168 -5.79 1.98 6.49
N THR A 169 -7.04 2.42 6.32
CA THR A 169 -7.81 2.18 5.08
C THR A 169 -7.15 2.84 3.86
N ILE A 170 -6.56 4.03 4.03
CA ILE A 170 -5.79 4.70 2.96
C ILE A 170 -4.53 3.89 2.62
N ARG A 171 -3.71 3.55 3.63
CA ARG A 171 -2.47 2.79 3.42
C ARG A 171 -2.73 1.41 2.80
N GLU A 172 -3.75 0.69 3.26
CA GLU A 172 -4.16 -0.60 2.70
C GLU A 172 -4.66 -0.48 1.26
N SER A 173 -5.34 0.61 0.92
CA SER A 173 -5.78 0.86 -0.44
C SER A 173 -4.59 1.13 -1.38
N ILE A 174 -3.59 1.88 -0.93
CA ILE A 174 -2.32 2.10 -1.66
C ILE A 174 -1.58 0.77 -1.83
N LEU A 175 -1.46 -0.03 -0.77
CA LEU A 175 -0.87 -1.37 -0.84
C LEU A 175 -1.59 -2.25 -1.86
N LYS A 176 -2.93 -2.23 -1.88
CA LYS A 176 -3.71 -3.05 -2.80
C LYS A 176 -3.46 -2.69 -4.26
N VAL A 177 -3.44 -1.38 -4.59
CA VAL A 177 -3.10 -0.91 -5.94
C VAL A 177 -1.69 -1.38 -6.32
N ASN A 178 -0.76 -1.34 -5.36
CA ASN A 178 0.63 -1.75 -5.59
C ASN A 178 0.88 -3.27 -5.57
N GLY A 179 -0.17 -4.10 -5.55
CA GLY A 179 -0.08 -5.56 -5.72
C GLY A 179 -0.12 -6.37 -4.42
N SER A 180 -0.34 -5.73 -3.28
CA SER A 180 -0.53 -6.39 -2.00
C SER A 180 -1.81 -7.25 -1.99
N ARG A 181 -1.72 -8.50 -1.53
CA ARG A 181 -2.82 -9.47 -1.54
C ARG A 181 -3.79 -9.34 -0.36
N ILE A 182 -4.29 -8.14 -0.08
CA ILE A 182 -5.25 -7.91 1.01
C ILE A 182 -6.63 -8.46 0.63
N LYS A 183 -7.23 -9.27 1.54
CA LYS A 183 -8.58 -9.84 1.41
C LYS A 183 -9.64 -8.74 1.46
N GLY A 184 -10.71 -8.88 0.67
CA GLY A 184 -11.76 -7.87 0.57
C GLY A 184 -12.52 -7.67 1.89
N TRP A 185 -12.90 -8.77 2.55
CA TRP A 185 -13.63 -8.72 3.83
C TRP A 185 -12.84 -7.99 4.93
N TRP A 186 -11.51 -8.18 4.96
CA TRP A 186 -10.63 -7.55 5.94
C TRP A 186 -10.64 -6.04 5.81
N ARG A 187 -10.58 -5.55 4.56
CA ARG A 187 -10.71 -4.12 4.30
C ARG A 187 -12.09 -3.59 4.67
N THR A 188 -13.15 -4.34 4.34
CA THR A 188 -14.52 -3.97 4.73
C THR A 188 -14.63 -3.83 6.25
N HIS A 189 -14.04 -4.75 7.01
CA HIS A 189 -13.96 -4.66 8.46
C HIS A 189 -13.32 -3.34 8.91
N HIS A 190 -12.17 -2.93 8.37
CA HIS A 190 -11.53 -1.65 8.73
C HIS A 190 -12.35 -0.42 8.37
N PHE A 191 -13.09 -0.45 7.27
CA PHE A 191 -14.05 0.62 6.95
C PHE A 191 -15.17 0.70 7.99
N ILE A 192 -15.73 -0.44 8.39
CA ILE A 192 -16.75 -0.50 9.45
C ILE A 192 -16.15 -0.01 10.77
N SER A 193 -14.94 -0.44 11.12
CA SER A 193 -14.24 0.02 12.33
C SER A 193 -14.07 1.54 12.35
N THR A 194 -13.78 2.18 11.20
CA THR A 194 -13.69 3.64 11.10
C THR A 194 -15.01 4.30 11.50
N VAL A 195 -16.14 3.82 10.97
CA VAL A 195 -17.47 4.34 11.29
C VAL A 195 -17.82 4.09 12.76
N CYS A 196 -17.58 2.88 13.26
CA CYS A 196 -17.80 2.53 14.67
C CYS A 196 -16.99 3.41 15.62
N SER A 197 -15.70 3.66 15.33
CA SER A 197 -14.88 4.58 16.12
C SER A 197 -15.41 6.00 16.10
N GLY A 198 -15.96 6.46 14.96
CA GLY A 198 -16.63 7.76 14.86
C GLY A 198 -17.87 7.85 15.75
N VAL A 199 -18.70 6.80 15.76
CA VAL A 199 -19.88 6.71 16.64
C VAL A 199 -19.47 6.71 18.11
N LEU A 200 -18.40 5.98 18.47
CA LEU A 200 -17.88 5.96 19.83
C LEU A 200 -17.38 7.34 20.28
N LEU A 201 -16.71 8.08 19.41
CA LEU A 201 -16.19 9.41 19.71
C LEU A 201 -17.29 10.42 20.08
N ILE A 202 -18.43 10.35 19.39
CA ILE A 202 -19.57 11.24 19.66
C ILE A 202 -20.55 10.68 20.70
N TRP A 203 -20.32 9.47 21.21
CA TRP A 203 -21.23 8.81 22.15
C TRP A 203 -21.29 9.60 23.47
N PRO A 204 -22.47 10.07 23.89
CA PRO A 204 -22.60 10.93 25.07
C PRO A 204 -22.39 10.16 26.39
N ASN A 205 -21.93 10.88 27.42
CA ASN A 205 -21.85 10.33 28.77
C ASN A 205 -23.26 9.91 29.23
N SER A 206 -23.43 8.61 29.40
CA SER A 206 -24.70 7.95 29.70
C SER A 206 -24.43 6.71 30.53
N VAL A 207 -25.45 6.22 31.24
CA VAL A 207 -25.33 4.98 32.03
C VAL A 207 -24.89 3.81 31.13
N THR A 208 -25.42 3.73 29.91
CA THR A 208 -25.03 2.72 28.92
C THR A 208 -23.54 2.82 28.55
N TRP A 209 -23.01 4.04 28.37
CA TRP A 209 -21.58 4.23 28.12
C TRP A 209 -20.74 3.70 29.29
N HIS A 210 -21.09 4.04 30.52
CA HIS A 210 -20.35 3.60 31.71
C HIS A 210 -20.37 2.08 31.87
N LEU A 211 -21.45 1.41 31.49
CA LEU A 211 -21.56 -0.05 31.49
C LEU A 211 -20.78 -0.73 30.37
N PHE A 212 -20.52 -0.06 29.25
CA PHE A 212 -19.81 -0.60 28.08
C PHE A 212 -18.31 -0.31 28.08
N ARG A 213 -17.93 0.85 28.62
CA ARG A 213 -16.56 1.37 28.65
C ARG A 213 -15.52 0.35 29.14
N PRO A 214 -15.66 -0.32 30.30
CA PRO A 214 -14.59 -1.19 30.79
C PRO A 214 -14.36 -2.40 29.86
N GLN A 215 -15.42 -2.99 29.30
CA GLN A 215 -15.33 -4.08 28.33
C GLN A 215 -14.64 -3.61 27.06
N PHE A 216 -14.96 -2.41 26.58
CA PHE A 216 -14.30 -1.82 25.42
C PHE A 216 -12.81 -1.59 25.66
N MET A 217 -12.42 -1.05 26.81
CA MET A 217 -11.00 -0.83 27.12
C MET A 217 -10.23 -2.14 27.28
N ILE A 218 -10.83 -3.15 27.94
CA ILE A 218 -10.24 -4.51 28.04
C ILE A 218 -10.09 -5.13 26.65
N PHE A 219 -11.09 -5.00 25.78
CA PHE A 219 -11.02 -5.48 24.41
C PHE A 219 -9.86 -4.82 23.64
N ASN A 220 -9.64 -3.51 23.81
CA ASN A 220 -8.55 -2.80 23.16
C ASN A 220 -7.16 -3.18 23.71
N VAL A 221 -7.05 -3.48 25.01
CA VAL A 221 -5.83 -4.08 25.58
C VAL A 221 -5.57 -5.43 24.91
N TYR A 222 -6.59 -6.30 24.88
CA TYR A 222 -6.48 -7.65 24.30
C TYR A 222 -6.06 -7.61 22.83
N ILE A 223 -6.74 -6.81 22.00
CA ILE A 223 -6.44 -6.74 20.56
C ILE A 223 -5.04 -6.17 20.32
N SER A 224 -4.59 -5.20 21.12
CA SER A 224 -3.24 -4.63 21.00
C SER A 224 -2.16 -5.66 21.32
N VAL A 225 -2.38 -6.53 22.32
CA VAL A 225 -1.49 -7.66 22.61
C VAL A 225 -1.47 -8.66 21.45
N VAL A 226 -2.65 -9.03 20.92
CA VAL A 226 -2.74 -9.92 19.76
C VAL A 226 -1.99 -9.35 18.56
N GLN A 227 -2.15 -8.06 18.28
CA GLN A 227 -1.44 -7.38 17.20
C GLN A 227 0.09 -7.39 17.39
N ALA A 228 0.58 -7.19 18.62
CA ALA A 228 2.01 -7.28 18.90
C ALA A 228 2.56 -8.70 18.68
N LEU A 229 1.83 -9.73 19.14
CA LEU A 229 2.20 -11.13 18.92
C LEU A 229 2.20 -11.49 17.43
N GLN A 230 1.17 -11.05 16.70
CA GLN A 230 1.08 -11.24 15.25
C GLN A 230 2.28 -10.61 14.54
N PHE A 231 2.64 -9.38 14.90
CA PHE A 231 3.79 -8.71 14.32
C PHE A 231 5.09 -9.49 14.58
N TRP A 232 5.34 -9.94 15.82
CA TRP A 232 6.54 -10.73 16.14
C TRP A 232 6.60 -12.04 15.36
N TYR A 233 5.48 -12.75 15.28
CA TYR A 233 5.38 -13.98 14.50
C TYR A 233 5.71 -13.73 13.02
N GLN A 234 5.12 -12.69 12.45
CA GLN A 234 5.29 -12.32 11.05
C GLN A 234 6.74 -11.90 10.75
N GLN A 235 7.37 -11.13 11.63
CA GLN A 235 8.79 -10.78 11.51
C GLN A 235 9.70 -12.01 11.58
N GLY A 236 9.41 -12.95 12.48
CA GLY A 236 10.15 -14.21 12.58
C GLY A 236 10.06 -15.07 11.31
N VAL A 237 8.87 -15.16 10.72
CA VAL A 237 8.66 -15.86 9.44
C VAL A 237 9.40 -15.15 8.31
N LEU A 238 9.31 -13.82 8.23
CA LEU A 238 10.01 -13.02 7.19
C LEU A 238 11.53 -13.14 7.30
N TYR A 239 12.07 -13.12 8.52
CA TYR A 239 13.48 -13.34 8.78
C TYR A 239 13.93 -14.72 8.29
N ARG A 240 13.14 -15.76 8.60
CA ARG A 240 13.40 -17.13 8.14
C ARG A 240 13.39 -17.23 6.61
N LEU A 241 12.38 -16.68 5.95
CA LEU A 241 12.28 -16.68 4.47
C LEU A 241 13.46 -15.92 3.83
N LYS A 242 13.91 -14.82 4.45
CA LYS A 242 15.09 -14.07 4.00
C LYS A 242 16.38 -14.90 4.17
N ALA A 243 16.52 -15.63 5.27
CA ALA A 243 17.65 -16.52 5.52
C ALA A 243 17.69 -17.72 4.55
N LEU A 244 16.52 -18.20 4.11
CA LEU A 244 16.38 -19.33 3.17
C LEU A 244 16.55 -18.95 1.69
N GLY A 245 16.67 -17.66 1.36
CA GLY A 245 16.84 -17.20 -0.03
C GLY A 245 15.57 -17.30 -0.90
N GLU A 246 14.44 -17.76 -0.37
CA GLU A 246 13.15 -17.90 -1.07
C GLU A 246 12.40 -16.55 -1.19
N ARG A 247 13.05 -15.55 -1.78
CA ARG A 247 12.42 -14.25 -2.01
C ARG A 247 11.50 -14.30 -3.24
N HIS A 248 10.27 -14.78 -3.06
CA HIS A 248 9.21 -14.53 -4.02
C HIS A 248 7.96 -13.95 -3.36
N ASN A 249 7.43 -12.92 -4.03
CA ASN A 249 6.13 -12.28 -3.88
C ASN A 249 5.85 -11.39 -2.66
N MET A 250 5.16 -10.28 -2.95
CA MET A 250 4.57 -9.35 -2.00
C MET A 250 3.39 -9.99 -1.25
N ASP A 251 3.60 -11.17 -0.68
CA ASP A 251 2.57 -11.81 0.14
C ASP A 251 2.46 -11.02 1.44
N ILE A 252 1.28 -10.46 1.67
CA ILE A 252 0.92 -9.93 2.97
C ILE A 252 1.05 -11.02 4.02
N THR A 253 1.27 -10.58 5.24
CA THR A 253 1.09 -11.45 6.38
C THR A 253 -0.29 -12.09 6.28
N ILE A 254 -0.34 -13.41 6.50
CA ILE A 254 -1.54 -14.21 6.38
C ILE A 254 -2.44 -13.84 7.57
N GLU A 255 -3.07 -12.68 7.49
CA GLU A 255 -4.18 -12.29 8.34
C GLU A 255 -5.46 -12.73 7.62
N GLY A 256 -6.05 -13.79 8.16
CA GLY A 256 -7.27 -14.41 7.66
C GLY A 256 -7.12 -15.90 7.47
N ASN A 257 -6.95 -16.64 8.56
CA ASN A 257 -7.91 -17.70 8.82
C ASN A 257 -9.08 -17.07 9.58
#